data_AF-A0A804KS21-F1
#
_entry.id   AF-A0A804KS21-F1
#
_cell.length_a   1.000
_cell.length_b   1.000
_cell.length_c   1.000
_cell.angle_alpha   90.00
_cell.angle_beta   90.00
_cell.angle_gamma   90.00
#
_symmetry.space_group_name_H-M   'P 1'
#
loop_
_entity.id
_entity.type
_entity.pdbx_description
1 polymer ?
#
loop_
_entity_poly.entity_id
_entity_poly.type
_entity_poly.pdbx_seq_one_letter_code
_entity_poly.pdbx_strand_id
1 'polypeptide(L)'
;MMDKEMKGGSGMLILLLILSSGFSSASAASPAKIVGVAVSDAASALLKRFWSLKSTTKTAVSGHRPLMKFESGYTVQTVFDGSKLGIEPYSVEMTQSGELLLLDSVNSNLYRFPLPLSRYSRPKLIAGSPEGYVGHIDGRPCEARMNHPKGFTVDERGNIYVADTMNMAIRKISDAGVTTIAGGKWSRGGHLDGPSEDAKFSNDFEVIYIASSCSLLVVDRGNQAIREIQLNFDDCAHQYETGFPLGTAVLLAAGFFGYMLALLQRRLGTMVSNQNEHQTLTKASMSPYQKPIKPSIRSPLIPTGDEAVHMDEEGLFSLIAAAAEGKHSVSARELSHPR
;
A
#
# COMPACT_ATOMS: atom_id res chain seq x y z
N MET A 1 -95.27 19.36 25.39
CA MET A 1 -96.02 18.14 25.07
C MET A 1 -95.31 17.49 23.88
N MET A 2 -94.57 16.41 24.18
CA MET A 2 -93.94 15.42 23.30
C MET A 2 -92.89 15.84 22.24
N ASP A 3 -91.62 15.62 22.63
CA ASP A 3 -90.61 14.74 22.01
C ASP A 3 -90.47 14.64 20.47
N LYS A 4 -89.26 14.95 19.98
CA LYS A 4 -88.27 13.92 19.59
C LYS A 4 -86.88 14.49 19.34
N GLU A 5 -85.89 13.89 20.00
CA GLU A 5 -84.44 14.00 19.77
C GLU A 5 -84.02 13.57 18.34
N MET A 6 -82.94 14.15 17.81
CA MET A 6 -81.67 13.42 17.58
C MET A 6 -80.51 14.35 17.17
N LYS A 7 -79.42 14.27 17.96
CA LYS A 7 -77.97 14.42 17.69
C LYS A 7 -77.57 15.04 16.33
N GLY A 8 -76.74 16.08 16.23
CA GLY A 8 -75.53 16.38 17.01
C GLY A 8 -74.29 16.10 16.15
N GLY A 9 -73.58 17.14 15.71
CA GLY A 9 -72.34 16.98 14.94
C GLY A 9 -71.88 18.28 14.28
N SER A 10 -71.14 19.09 15.05
CA SER A 10 -70.58 20.39 14.68
C SER A 10 -69.56 20.28 13.53
N GLY A 11 -69.86 20.91 12.39
CA GLY A 11 -68.93 21.14 11.29
C GLY A 11 -68.76 22.64 11.07
N MET A 12 -67.69 23.22 11.61
CA MET A 12 -67.41 24.66 11.46
C MET A 12 -66.75 24.91 10.11
N LEU A 13 -67.55 25.43 9.19
CA LEU A 13 -67.21 25.91 7.86
C LEU A 13 -66.59 27.32 8.00
N ILE A 14 -65.30 27.51 7.68
CA ILE A 14 -64.74 28.86 7.47
C ILE A 14 -64.57 29.09 5.97
N LEU A 15 -65.38 30.04 5.50
CA LEU A 15 -65.53 30.56 4.16
C LEU A 15 -64.36 31.48 3.80
N LEU A 16 -63.67 31.21 2.69
CA LEU A 16 -62.63 32.08 2.12
C LEU A 16 -63.31 33.07 1.16
N LEU A 17 -63.33 34.36 1.53
CA LEU A 17 -63.86 35.44 0.69
C LEU A 17 -62.83 35.86 -0.36
N ILE A 18 -63.22 35.70 -1.63
CA ILE A 18 -62.55 36.23 -2.82
C ILE A 18 -63.08 37.66 -3.04
N LEU A 19 -62.19 38.63 -3.19
CA LEU A 19 -62.48 39.90 -3.85
C LEU A 19 -61.54 40.07 -5.04
N SER A 20 -62.15 40.18 -6.21
CA SER A 20 -61.54 40.43 -7.51
C SER A 20 -62.04 41.74 -8.08
N SER A 21 -61.12 42.58 -8.56
CA SER A 21 -61.32 43.55 -9.66
C SER A 21 -59.95 44.19 -9.93
N GLY A 22 -59.38 44.26 -11.13
CA GLY A 22 -59.83 43.92 -12.47
C GLY A 22 -59.08 44.83 -13.45
N PHE A 23 -58.49 44.24 -14.50
CA PHE A 23 -58.22 44.78 -15.87
C PHE A 23 -57.33 46.05 -16.00
N SER A 24 -56.36 46.20 -16.91
CA SER A 24 -56.12 45.61 -18.24
C SER A 24 -54.71 45.95 -18.76
N SER A 25 -54.19 45.07 -19.66
CA SER A 25 -53.35 45.34 -20.85
C SER A 25 -51.93 45.94 -20.70
N ALA A 26 -50.87 45.51 -21.38
CA ALA A 26 -50.64 44.52 -22.45
C ALA A 26 -49.12 44.26 -22.63
N SER A 27 -48.79 43.15 -23.33
CA SER A 27 -47.57 42.88 -24.10
C SER A 27 -46.28 42.53 -23.33
N ALA A 28 -45.98 41.25 -23.09
CA ALA A 28 -45.34 40.26 -23.97
C ALA A 28 -43.79 40.18 -23.82
N ALA A 29 -43.35 39.10 -23.17
CA ALA A 29 -42.10 38.33 -23.32
C ALA A 29 -41.57 37.90 -21.95
N SER A 30 -41.53 36.59 -21.71
CA SER A 30 -41.25 35.92 -20.44
C SER A 30 -39.79 36.03 -19.96
N PRO A 31 -39.57 36.29 -18.67
CA PRO A 31 -38.44 35.69 -17.96
C PRO A 31 -38.85 35.19 -16.56
N ALA A 32 -38.73 33.89 -16.29
CA ALA A 32 -38.88 33.36 -14.93
C ALA A 32 -37.54 32.82 -14.44
N LYS A 33 -36.85 33.66 -13.66
CA LYS A 33 -35.84 33.26 -12.67
C LYS A 33 -36.47 33.40 -11.28
N ILE A 34 -36.30 32.34 -10.48
CA ILE A 34 -36.14 32.33 -9.02
C ILE A 34 -37.36 32.74 -8.18
N VAL A 35 -37.95 31.75 -7.49
CA VAL A 35 -38.22 31.86 -6.05
C VAL A 35 -37.84 30.54 -5.40
N GLY A 36 -36.86 30.61 -4.50
CA GLY A 36 -36.48 29.51 -3.63
C GLY A 36 -37.54 29.25 -2.58
N VAL A 37 -37.84 27.98 -2.35
CA VAL A 37 -38.50 27.53 -1.12
C VAL A 37 -37.54 26.55 -0.46
N ALA A 38 -36.85 27.04 0.55
CA ALA A 38 -36.15 26.22 1.51
C ALA A 38 -37.19 25.40 2.29
N VAL A 39 -37.30 24.11 2.00
CA VAL A 39 -37.97 23.15 2.89
C VAL A 39 -36.89 22.22 3.43
N SER A 40 -36.68 22.37 4.73
CA SER A 40 -35.71 21.75 5.62
C SER A 40 -35.65 20.23 5.57
N ASP A 41 -34.43 19.70 5.73
CA ASP A 41 -34.03 18.29 5.93
C ASP A 41 -34.83 17.50 6.99
N ALA A 42 -35.63 18.18 7.82
CA ALA A 42 -36.52 17.56 8.81
C ALA A 42 -37.70 16.77 8.18
N ALA A 43 -38.09 17.07 6.94
CA ALA A 43 -39.18 16.36 6.25
C ALA A 43 -38.80 14.89 5.92
N SER A 44 -37.51 14.59 5.75
CA SER A 44 -37.04 13.23 5.43
C SER A 44 -37.09 12.28 6.63
N ALA A 45 -36.93 12.80 7.86
CA ALA A 45 -36.98 12.01 9.08
C ALA A 45 -38.41 11.55 9.42
N LEU A 46 -39.41 12.40 9.16
CA LEU A 46 -40.81 12.06 9.39
C LEU A 46 -41.33 11.05 8.36
N LEU A 47 -40.89 11.13 7.10
CA LEU A 47 -41.21 10.12 6.10
C LEU A 47 -40.63 8.75 6.43
N LYS A 48 -39.43 8.64 7.02
CA LYS A 48 -38.84 7.36 7.45
C LYS A 48 -39.71 6.58 8.45
N ARG A 49 -40.52 7.25 9.27
CA ARG A 49 -41.36 6.61 10.31
C ARG A 49 -42.64 5.98 9.75
N PHE A 50 -43.12 6.42 8.59
CA PHE A 50 -44.38 5.93 8.01
C PHE A 50 -44.23 4.66 7.16
N TRP A 51 -43.01 4.30 6.74
CA TRP A 51 -42.77 3.08 5.95
C TRP A 51 -42.69 1.80 6.80
N SER A 52 -42.80 1.91 8.13
CA SER A 52 -42.70 0.77 9.06
C SER A 52 -44.03 0.03 9.35
N LEU A 53 -45.18 0.49 8.84
CA LEU A 53 -46.49 0.05 9.37
C LEU A 53 -47.43 -0.69 8.40
N LYS A 54 -46.93 -1.24 7.28
CA LYS A 54 -47.75 -2.14 6.45
C LYS A 54 -46.94 -3.30 5.88
N SER A 55 -46.97 -4.42 6.58
CA SER A 55 -46.75 -5.74 5.98
C SER A 55 -48.00 -6.58 6.27
N THR A 56 -48.92 -6.63 5.32
CA THR A 56 -50.03 -7.58 5.35
C THR A 56 -49.65 -8.76 4.46
N THR A 57 -49.45 -9.90 5.09
CA THR A 57 -49.27 -11.21 4.47
C THR A 57 -50.47 -11.59 3.61
N LYS A 58 -50.22 -12.04 2.37
CA LYS A 58 -51.17 -12.85 1.58
C LYS A 58 -50.47 -14.00 0.88
N THR A 59 -51.14 -15.15 0.97
CA THR A 59 -50.72 -16.52 0.67
C THR A 59 -50.62 -16.83 -0.83
N ALA A 60 -49.79 -17.83 -1.11
CA ALA A 60 -49.24 -18.33 -2.37
C ALA A 60 -50.24 -18.73 -3.49
N VAL A 61 -49.76 -18.61 -4.73
CA VAL A 61 -50.20 -19.39 -5.89
C VAL A 61 -48.97 -19.93 -6.62
N SER A 62 -49.11 -21.20 -7.04
CA SER A 62 -48.13 -22.11 -7.65
C SER A 62 -47.49 -21.61 -8.95
N GLY A 63 -46.20 -21.90 -9.09
CA GLY A 63 -45.37 -21.71 -10.27
C GLY A 63 -43.92 -21.60 -9.81
N HIS A 64 -43.03 -22.47 -10.28
CA HIS A 64 -41.59 -22.52 -9.94
C HIS A 64 -40.81 -21.29 -10.43
N ARG A 65 -41.25 -20.09 -10.07
CA ARG A 65 -40.44 -18.88 -10.14
C ARG A 65 -39.62 -18.83 -8.85
N PRO A 66 -38.30 -18.61 -8.91
CA PRO A 66 -37.54 -18.32 -7.72
C PRO A 66 -38.17 -17.08 -7.07
N LEU A 67 -38.88 -17.28 -5.96
CA LEU A 67 -39.59 -16.21 -5.26
C LEU A 67 -38.53 -15.42 -4.49
N MET A 68 -38.03 -14.35 -5.10
CA MET A 68 -37.11 -13.42 -4.45
C MET A 68 -37.80 -12.80 -3.23
N LYS A 69 -37.20 -12.95 -2.05
CA LYS A 69 -37.66 -12.33 -0.81
C LYS A 69 -36.68 -11.23 -0.44
N PHE A 70 -37.15 -9.99 -0.39
CA PHE A 70 -36.35 -8.86 0.07
C PHE A 70 -36.40 -8.79 1.60
N GLU A 71 -35.25 -8.59 2.22
CA GLU A 71 -35.15 -8.21 3.63
C GLU A 71 -35.47 -6.71 3.77
N SER A 72 -36.32 -6.35 4.73
CA SER A 72 -36.67 -4.94 5.01
C SER A 72 -35.58 -4.26 5.83
N GLY A 73 -35.31 -2.98 5.58
CA GLY A 73 -34.38 -2.16 6.38
C GLY A 73 -33.23 -1.55 5.58
N TYR A 74 -32.99 -2.03 4.36
CA TYR A 74 -31.98 -1.45 3.46
C TYR A 74 -32.57 -0.32 2.62
N THR A 75 -31.85 0.80 2.54
CA THR A 75 -32.17 1.92 1.66
C THR A 75 -30.99 2.22 0.75
N VAL A 76 -31.24 2.32 -0.56
CA VAL A 76 -30.22 2.70 -1.54
C VAL A 76 -30.35 4.20 -1.83
N GLN A 77 -29.25 4.94 -1.76
CA GLN A 77 -29.20 6.37 -2.09
C GLN A 77 -28.00 6.66 -2.99
N THR A 78 -28.21 7.52 -3.98
CA THR A 78 -27.13 8.04 -4.82
C THR A 78 -26.36 9.13 -4.06
N VAL A 79 -25.13 8.80 -3.67
CA VAL A 79 -24.21 9.69 -2.93
C VAL A 79 -23.25 10.46 -3.83
N PHE A 80 -23.03 10.00 -5.06
CA PHE A 80 -22.24 10.67 -6.10
C PHE A 80 -22.86 10.39 -7.48
N ASP A 81 -22.86 11.38 -8.36
CA ASP A 81 -23.39 11.28 -9.72
C ASP A 81 -22.33 11.77 -10.71
N GLY A 82 -21.66 10.82 -11.37
CA GLY A 82 -20.55 11.06 -12.29
C GLY A 82 -20.98 11.63 -13.65
N SER A 83 -22.27 11.56 -14.00
CA SER A 83 -22.78 11.92 -15.33
C SER A 83 -22.43 13.36 -15.75
N LYS A 84 -22.46 14.30 -14.80
CA LYS A 84 -22.15 15.71 -15.04
C LYS A 84 -20.66 15.99 -15.20
N LEU A 85 -19.81 15.11 -14.66
CA LEU A 85 -18.37 15.23 -14.70
C LEU A 85 -17.75 14.36 -15.81
N GLY A 86 -18.57 13.58 -16.52
CA GLY A 86 -18.07 12.60 -17.50
C GLY A 86 -17.27 11.48 -16.86
N ILE A 87 -17.46 11.20 -15.56
CA ILE A 87 -16.77 10.13 -14.84
C ILE A 87 -17.65 8.89 -14.86
N GLU A 88 -17.07 7.76 -15.25
CA GLU A 88 -17.75 6.46 -15.30
C GLU A 88 -17.20 5.49 -14.24
N PRO A 89 -17.80 5.48 -13.03
CA PRO A 89 -17.43 4.56 -11.95
C PRO A 89 -17.40 3.10 -12.39
N TYR A 90 -16.27 2.41 -12.17
CA TYR A 90 -16.14 0.96 -12.36
C TYR A 90 -15.96 0.22 -11.04
N SER A 91 -14.98 0.65 -10.23
CA SER A 91 -14.67 0.05 -8.92
C SER A 91 -14.33 1.13 -7.91
N VAL A 92 -14.54 0.84 -6.63
CA VAL A 92 -14.23 1.71 -5.50
C VAL A 92 -13.48 0.96 -4.42
N GLU A 93 -12.58 1.65 -3.75
CA GLU A 93 -11.83 1.12 -2.61
C GLU A 93 -11.61 2.21 -1.58
N MET A 94 -11.57 1.82 -0.31
CA MET A 94 -11.30 2.71 0.81
C MET A 94 -9.84 2.59 1.22
N THR A 95 -9.14 3.71 1.32
CA THR A 95 -7.80 3.75 1.90
C THR A 95 -7.88 3.63 3.42
N GLN A 96 -6.78 3.20 4.05
CA GLN A 96 -6.66 3.18 5.52
C GLN A 96 -6.80 4.59 6.14
N SER A 97 -6.50 5.65 5.38
CA SER A 97 -6.70 7.04 5.77
C SER A 97 -8.18 7.49 5.80
N GLY A 98 -9.11 6.64 5.35
CA GLY A 98 -10.53 6.95 5.30
C GLY A 98 -10.95 7.76 4.07
N GLU A 99 -10.24 7.60 2.96
CA GLU A 99 -10.54 8.25 1.69
C GLU A 99 -11.05 7.24 0.67
N LEU A 100 -11.91 7.69 -0.23
CA LEU A 100 -12.47 6.82 -1.25
C LEU A 100 -11.71 7.02 -2.56
N LEU A 101 -11.17 5.92 -3.08
CA LEU A 101 -10.62 5.85 -4.42
C LEU A 101 -11.69 5.30 -5.37
N LEU A 102 -11.70 5.84 -6.59
CA LEU A 102 -12.63 5.48 -7.64
C LEU A 102 -11.84 5.23 -8.92
N LEU A 103 -12.01 4.04 -9.48
CA LEU A 103 -11.51 3.70 -10.80
C LEU A 103 -12.56 4.03 -11.85
N ASP A 104 -12.19 4.90 -12.78
CA ASP A 104 -12.92 5.17 -14.01
C ASP A 104 -12.28 4.38 -15.14
N SER A 105 -12.88 3.22 -15.43
CA SER A 105 -12.33 2.27 -16.41
C SER A 105 -12.38 2.85 -17.82
N VAL A 106 -13.45 3.53 -18.18
CA VAL A 106 -13.67 3.99 -19.57
C VAL A 106 -12.73 5.14 -19.91
N ASN A 107 -12.54 6.09 -18.99
CA ASN A 107 -11.58 7.17 -19.19
C ASN A 107 -10.15 6.82 -18.76
N SER A 108 -9.92 5.58 -18.28
CA SER A 108 -8.62 5.10 -17.80
C SER A 108 -7.98 6.00 -16.74
N ASN A 109 -8.81 6.49 -15.82
CA ASN A 109 -8.43 7.46 -14.78
C ASN A 109 -8.73 6.91 -13.38
N LEU A 110 -7.91 7.33 -12.41
CA LEU A 110 -8.13 7.03 -11.00
C LEU A 110 -8.35 8.32 -10.23
N TYR A 111 -9.42 8.38 -9.45
CA TYR A 111 -9.80 9.55 -8.67
C TYR A 111 -9.78 9.28 -7.17
N ARG A 112 -9.49 10.32 -6.39
CA ARG A 112 -9.62 10.35 -4.93
C ARG A 112 -10.74 11.31 -4.53
N PHE A 113 -11.58 10.86 -3.61
CA PHE A 113 -12.70 11.61 -3.08
C PHE A 113 -12.51 11.87 -1.58
N PRO A 114 -12.74 13.12 -1.13
CA PRO A 114 -12.88 13.39 0.29
C PRO A 114 -14.21 12.83 0.79
N LEU A 115 -14.18 12.26 1.99
CA LEU A 115 -15.39 11.87 2.73
C LEU A 115 -15.81 12.99 3.70
N PRO A 116 -17.13 13.16 3.96
CA PRO A 116 -18.25 12.37 3.43
C PRO A 116 -18.55 12.70 1.96
N LEU A 117 -19.03 11.70 1.20
CA LEU A 117 -19.48 11.92 -0.17
C LEU A 117 -20.70 12.84 -0.22
N SER A 118 -20.76 13.64 -1.27
CA SER A 118 -21.92 14.43 -1.64
C SER A 118 -22.13 14.35 -3.15
N ARG A 119 -23.36 14.65 -3.60
CA ARG A 119 -23.69 14.73 -5.04
C ARG A 119 -22.84 15.75 -5.81
N TYR A 120 -22.13 16.63 -5.10
CA TYR A 120 -21.28 17.68 -5.67
C TYR A 120 -19.81 17.53 -5.26
N SER A 121 -19.40 16.36 -4.75
CA SER A 121 -18.01 16.11 -4.40
C SER A 121 -17.13 16.31 -5.63
N ARG A 122 -16.00 17.00 -5.43
CA ARG A 122 -15.03 17.28 -6.49
C ARG A 122 -13.89 16.26 -6.40
N PRO A 123 -13.86 15.24 -7.27
CA PRO A 123 -12.77 14.28 -7.28
C PRO A 123 -11.45 14.95 -7.65
N LYS A 124 -10.36 14.45 -7.06
CA LYS A 124 -8.99 14.78 -7.46
C LYS A 124 -8.45 13.65 -8.33
N LEU A 125 -7.95 13.96 -9.52
CA LEU A 125 -7.24 12.99 -10.36
C LEU A 125 -5.94 12.56 -9.66
N ILE A 126 -5.76 11.25 -9.50
CA ILE A 126 -4.58 10.63 -8.93
C ILE A 126 -3.64 10.18 -10.04
N ALA A 127 -4.16 9.44 -11.03
CA ALA A 127 -3.37 8.94 -12.15
C ALA A 127 -4.23 8.83 -13.42
N GLY A 128 -3.57 8.96 -14.57
CA GLY A 128 -4.17 8.89 -15.90
C GLY A 128 -4.12 10.22 -16.64
N SER A 129 -4.85 10.31 -17.75
CA SER A 129 -4.92 11.50 -18.61
C SER A 129 -6.15 12.33 -18.26
N PRO A 130 -6.01 13.62 -17.90
CA PRO A 130 -7.18 14.48 -17.74
C PRO A 130 -8.00 14.63 -19.03
N GLU A 131 -7.37 14.42 -20.19
CA GLU A 131 -8.02 14.40 -21.50
C GLU A 131 -8.64 13.02 -21.87
N GLY A 132 -8.47 11.99 -21.03
CA GLY A 132 -9.01 10.64 -21.26
C GLY A 132 -8.25 9.82 -22.30
N TYR A 133 -6.99 10.17 -22.61
CA TYR A 133 -6.18 9.37 -23.53
C TYR A 133 -5.82 8.01 -22.92
N VAL A 134 -6.08 6.95 -23.68
CA VAL A 134 -5.63 5.58 -23.36
C VAL A 134 -4.22 5.33 -23.87
N GLY A 135 -3.52 4.37 -23.26
CA GLY A 135 -2.20 3.94 -23.71
C GLY A 135 -1.44 3.14 -22.66
N HIS A 136 -0.19 2.79 -22.95
CA HIS A 136 0.72 2.11 -22.03
C HIS A 136 1.96 2.99 -21.83
N ILE A 137 1.84 3.98 -20.95
CA ILE A 137 2.92 4.95 -20.67
C ILE A 137 3.11 5.06 -19.16
N ASP A 138 4.32 4.79 -18.70
CA ASP A 138 4.78 5.03 -17.32
C ASP A 138 5.31 6.47 -17.17
N GLY A 139 5.44 6.94 -15.93
CA GLY A 139 5.96 8.28 -15.62
C GLY A 139 5.17 9.01 -14.55
N ARG A 140 5.11 10.34 -14.62
CA ARG A 140 4.37 11.14 -13.63
C ARG A 140 2.88 10.77 -13.65
N PRO A 141 2.16 10.84 -12.51
CA PRO A 141 0.78 10.36 -12.46
C PRO A 141 -0.17 10.98 -13.49
N CYS A 142 -0.02 12.26 -13.81
CA CYS A 142 -0.84 12.95 -14.82
C CYS A 142 -0.39 12.73 -16.28
N GLU A 143 0.81 12.18 -16.49
CA GLU A 143 1.36 11.87 -17.81
C GLU A 143 1.23 10.40 -18.17
N ALA A 144 1.13 9.55 -17.14
CA ALA A 144 0.89 8.14 -17.30
C ALA A 144 -0.41 7.88 -18.09
N ARG A 145 -0.39 6.79 -18.84
CA ARG A 145 -1.54 6.31 -19.61
C ARG A 145 -1.80 4.86 -19.23
N MET A 146 -3.07 4.54 -19.05
CA MET A 146 -3.60 3.18 -18.85
C MET A 146 -4.65 2.91 -19.92
N ASN A 147 -5.12 1.68 -20.01
CA ASN A 147 -6.10 1.27 -21.02
C ASN A 147 -7.12 0.29 -20.42
N HIS A 148 -8.32 0.81 -20.13
CA HIS A 148 -9.44 0.08 -19.54
C HIS A 148 -9.03 -0.73 -18.30
N PRO A 149 -8.56 -0.06 -17.23
CA PRO A 149 -8.29 -0.74 -15.98
C PRO A 149 -9.59 -1.25 -15.35
N LYS A 150 -9.59 -2.44 -14.75
CA LYS A 150 -10.81 -3.05 -14.17
C LYS A 150 -10.73 -3.34 -12.68
N GLY A 151 -9.54 -3.40 -12.10
CA GLY A 151 -9.37 -3.69 -10.69
C GLY A 151 -8.22 -2.88 -10.13
N PHE A 152 -8.30 -2.55 -8.85
CA PHE A 152 -7.17 -1.99 -8.14
C PHE A 152 -7.23 -2.38 -6.67
N THR A 153 -6.07 -2.26 -6.01
CA THR A 153 -5.91 -2.50 -4.59
C THR A 153 -4.90 -1.53 -4.00
N VAL A 154 -5.01 -1.20 -2.72
CA VAL A 154 -4.06 -0.32 -2.02
C VAL A 154 -3.26 -1.11 -0.98
N ASP A 155 -1.94 -0.91 -0.95
CA ASP A 155 -1.09 -1.48 0.10
C ASP A 155 -1.06 -0.63 1.38
N GLU A 156 -0.34 -1.11 2.40
CA GLU A 156 -0.26 -0.42 3.70
C GLU A 156 0.56 0.88 3.66
N ARG A 157 1.38 1.08 2.63
CA ARG A 157 2.12 2.33 2.38
C ARG A 157 1.30 3.33 1.56
N GLY A 158 0.16 2.91 1.00
CA GLY A 158 -0.68 3.72 0.14
C GLY A 158 -0.28 3.67 -1.34
N ASN A 159 0.59 2.75 -1.77
CA ASN A 159 0.77 2.49 -3.19
C ASN A 159 -0.48 1.80 -3.73
N ILE A 160 -0.82 2.09 -4.98
CA ILE A 160 -2.02 1.59 -5.64
C ILE A 160 -1.60 0.67 -6.77
N TYR A 161 -2.03 -0.57 -6.73
CA TYR A 161 -1.78 -1.55 -7.78
C TYR A 161 -3.03 -1.65 -8.65
N VAL A 162 -2.88 -1.51 -9.96
CA VAL A 162 -3.98 -1.43 -10.93
C VAL A 162 -3.84 -2.54 -11.96
N ALA A 163 -4.93 -3.26 -12.18
CA ALA A 163 -5.08 -4.21 -13.28
C ALA A 163 -5.42 -3.45 -14.56
N ASP A 164 -4.41 -3.17 -15.38
CA ASP A 164 -4.51 -2.42 -16.64
C ASP A 164 -4.82 -3.39 -17.80
N THR A 165 -6.09 -3.74 -17.93
CA THR A 165 -6.47 -5.00 -18.57
C THR A 165 -6.29 -5.05 -20.08
N MET A 166 -6.46 -3.94 -20.79
CA MET A 166 -6.20 -3.90 -22.24
C MET A 166 -4.72 -3.70 -22.59
N ASN A 167 -3.89 -3.40 -21.60
CA ASN A 167 -2.44 -3.47 -21.72
C ASN A 167 -1.89 -4.81 -21.20
N MET A 168 -2.72 -5.69 -20.64
CA MET A 168 -2.31 -6.95 -20.02
C MET A 168 -1.16 -6.78 -19.01
N ALA A 169 -1.23 -5.69 -18.24
CA ALA A 169 -0.17 -5.24 -17.36
C ALA A 169 -0.72 -4.95 -15.96
N ILE A 170 0.13 -5.10 -14.95
CA ILE A 170 -0.14 -4.66 -13.59
C ILE A 170 0.71 -3.41 -13.36
N ARG A 171 0.03 -2.31 -13.05
CA ARG A 171 0.63 -0.99 -12.84
C ARG A 171 0.71 -0.72 -11.35
N LYS A 172 1.74 0.00 -10.91
CA LYS A 172 1.88 0.52 -9.55
C LYS A 172 1.89 2.04 -9.60
N ILE A 173 1.08 2.67 -8.79
CA ILE A 173 1.03 4.12 -8.58
C ILE A 173 1.59 4.38 -7.19
N SER A 174 2.62 5.21 -7.12
CA SER A 174 3.29 5.62 -5.88
C SER A 174 3.65 7.10 -5.94
N ASP A 175 4.25 7.63 -4.88
CA ASP A 175 4.79 9.00 -4.88
C ASP A 175 5.88 9.22 -5.94
N ALA A 176 6.57 8.15 -6.35
CA ALA A 176 7.57 8.21 -7.43
C ALA A 176 6.93 8.29 -8.83
N GLY A 177 5.63 8.03 -8.95
CA GLY A 177 4.90 7.99 -10.21
C GLY A 177 4.25 6.63 -10.49
N VAL A 178 3.89 6.43 -11.76
CA VAL A 178 3.26 5.21 -12.29
C VAL A 178 4.32 4.38 -12.99
N THR A 179 4.41 3.11 -12.61
CA THR A 179 5.31 2.12 -13.20
C THR A 179 4.59 0.83 -13.54
N THR A 180 5.15 0.04 -14.45
CA THR A 180 4.69 -1.32 -14.74
C THR A 180 5.48 -2.33 -13.92
N ILE A 181 4.79 -3.14 -13.11
CA ILE A 181 5.45 -4.12 -12.23
C ILE A 181 5.40 -5.55 -12.76
N ALA A 182 4.49 -5.87 -13.68
CA ALA A 182 4.41 -7.16 -14.35
C ALA A 182 3.56 -7.08 -15.63
N GLY A 183 3.89 -7.89 -16.64
CA GLY A 183 3.15 -7.95 -17.90
C GLY A 183 3.37 -6.74 -18.81
N GLY A 184 2.53 -6.60 -19.85
CA GLY A 184 2.54 -5.44 -20.76
C GLY A 184 3.67 -5.38 -21.80
N LYS A 185 4.74 -6.15 -21.66
CA LYS A 185 5.89 -6.16 -22.61
C LYS A 185 5.49 -6.53 -24.04
N TRP A 186 4.46 -7.35 -24.21
CA TRP A 186 3.90 -7.69 -25.53
C TRP A 186 2.44 -7.28 -25.58
N SER A 187 2.02 -6.70 -26.71
CA SER A 187 0.61 -6.35 -26.98
C SER A 187 -0.29 -7.58 -27.26
N ARG A 188 0.04 -8.75 -26.68
CA ARG A 188 -0.74 -9.98 -26.76
C ARG A 188 -0.79 -10.65 -25.39
N GLY A 189 -2.02 -10.90 -24.94
CA GLY A 189 -2.27 -11.66 -23.72
C GLY A 189 -1.82 -13.10 -23.83
N GLY A 190 -1.83 -13.80 -22.70
CA GLY A 190 -1.49 -15.22 -22.62
C GLY A 190 -1.36 -15.67 -21.18
N HIS A 191 -0.92 -16.90 -20.99
CA HIS A 191 -0.66 -17.50 -19.69
C HIS A 191 0.78 -17.96 -19.65
N LEU A 192 1.66 -17.13 -19.09
CA LEU A 192 3.08 -17.43 -18.95
C LEU A 192 3.56 -16.89 -17.61
N ASP A 193 4.12 -17.76 -16.78
CA ASP A 193 4.81 -17.41 -15.54
C ASP A 193 6.29 -17.10 -15.82
N GLY A 194 6.97 -16.51 -14.82
CA GLY A 194 8.39 -16.19 -14.91
C GLY A 194 8.69 -14.82 -14.28
N PRO A 195 9.83 -14.21 -14.63
CA PRO A 195 10.14 -12.84 -14.28
C PRO A 195 9.00 -11.89 -14.68
N SER A 196 8.83 -10.80 -13.94
CA SER A 196 7.71 -9.86 -14.12
C SER A 196 7.55 -9.33 -15.55
N GLU A 197 8.67 -9.06 -16.22
CA GLU A 197 8.70 -8.58 -17.61
C GLU A 197 8.25 -9.64 -18.63
N ASP A 198 8.43 -10.92 -18.30
CA ASP A 198 8.13 -12.03 -19.21
C ASP A 198 6.76 -12.66 -18.92
N ALA A 199 6.21 -12.42 -17.73
CA ALA A 199 4.89 -12.88 -17.35
C ALA A 199 3.81 -12.33 -18.30
N LYS A 200 2.83 -13.17 -18.65
CA LYS A 200 1.69 -12.78 -19.50
C LYS A 200 0.38 -13.01 -18.79
N PHE A 201 -0.53 -12.06 -18.89
CA PHE A 201 -1.88 -12.11 -18.35
C PHE A 201 -2.91 -12.13 -19.47
N SER A 202 -4.14 -12.54 -19.18
CA SER A 202 -5.26 -12.31 -20.10
C SER A 202 -5.67 -10.82 -20.09
N ASN A 203 -6.72 -10.48 -20.82
CA ASN A 203 -7.34 -9.16 -20.81
C ASN A 203 -8.56 -9.07 -19.85
N ASP A 204 -8.76 -10.10 -19.02
CA ASP A 204 -9.76 -10.11 -17.96
C ASP A 204 -9.14 -10.63 -16.68
N PHE A 205 -8.61 -9.70 -15.88
CA PHE A 205 -8.03 -9.99 -14.58
C PHE A 205 -8.26 -8.84 -13.61
N GLU A 206 -8.00 -9.13 -12.34
CA GLU A 206 -8.09 -8.22 -11.20
C GLU A 206 -6.94 -8.50 -10.24
N VAL A 207 -6.65 -7.55 -9.36
CA VAL A 207 -5.57 -7.63 -8.37
C VAL A 207 -6.11 -7.44 -6.96
N ILE A 208 -5.57 -8.20 -6.01
CA ILE A 208 -5.91 -8.16 -4.58
C ILE A 208 -4.60 -8.17 -3.79
N TYR A 209 -4.43 -7.23 -2.87
CA TYR A 209 -3.26 -7.19 -2.00
C TYR A 209 -3.44 -8.02 -0.74
N ILE A 210 -2.38 -8.75 -0.35
CA ILE A 210 -2.31 -9.51 0.89
C ILE A 210 -1.15 -8.98 1.73
N ALA A 211 -1.49 -8.24 2.78
CA ALA A 211 -0.52 -7.65 3.71
C ALA A 211 0.35 -8.70 4.41
N SER A 212 -0.25 -9.81 4.85
CA SER A 212 0.47 -10.83 5.64
C SER A 212 1.61 -11.54 4.89
N SER A 213 1.53 -11.61 3.56
CA SER A 213 2.53 -12.26 2.70
C SER A 213 3.34 -11.29 1.87
N CYS A 214 3.05 -9.99 1.92
CA CYS A 214 3.63 -9.00 1.01
C CYS A 214 3.51 -9.42 -0.46
N SER A 215 2.29 -9.79 -0.88
CA SER A 215 2.05 -10.25 -2.25
C SER A 215 0.75 -9.71 -2.84
N LEU A 216 0.69 -9.69 -4.16
CA LEU A 216 -0.53 -9.49 -4.93
C LEU A 216 -1.04 -10.82 -5.44
N LEU A 217 -2.30 -11.11 -5.18
CA LEU A 217 -3.03 -12.13 -5.93
C LEU A 217 -3.65 -11.51 -7.18
N VAL A 218 -3.46 -12.17 -8.30
CA VAL A 218 -4.03 -11.83 -9.59
C VAL A 218 -5.11 -12.86 -9.90
N VAL A 219 -6.36 -12.42 -9.94
CA VAL A 219 -7.48 -13.25 -10.35
C VAL A 219 -7.60 -13.13 -11.87
N ASP A 220 -6.88 -13.98 -12.60
CA ASP A 220 -6.80 -13.97 -14.05
C ASP A 220 -7.91 -14.84 -14.66
N ARG A 221 -9.11 -14.26 -14.72
CA ARG A 221 -10.35 -14.93 -15.16
C ARG A 221 -10.23 -15.47 -16.58
N GLY A 222 -9.62 -14.71 -17.49
CA GLY A 222 -9.44 -15.13 -18.88
C GLY A 222 -8.51 -16.34 -19.03
N ASN A 223 -7.58 -16.54 -18.09
CA ASN A 223 -6.73 -17.73 -18.03
C ASN A 223 -7.21 -18.77 -17.01
N GLN A 224 -8.35 -18.56 -16.35
CA GLN A 224 -8.90 -19.45 -15.31
C GLN A 224 -7.92 -19.74 -14.17
N ALA A 225 -7.07 -18.77 -13.82
CA ALA A 225 -5.98 -18.94 -12.89
C ALA A 225 -6.00 -17.88 -11.78
N ILE A 226 -5.55 -18.27 -10.59
CA ILE A 226 -5.13 -17.34 -9.56
C ILE A 226 -3.61 -17.36 -9.56
N ARG A 227 -3.00 -16.19 -9.68
CA ARG A 227 -1.54 -16.03 -9.76
C ARG A 227 -1.06 -15.19 -8.61
N GLU A 228 0.18 -15.39 -8.19
CA GLU A 228 0.77 -14.61 -7.10
C GLU A 228 1.98 -13.85 -7.60
N ILE A 229 2.09 -12.59 -7.19
CA ILE A 229 3.26 -11.75 -7.41
C ILE A 229 3.79 -11.35 -6.03
N GLN A 230 5.00 -11.79 -5.72
CA GLN A 230 5.70 -11.34 -4.53
C GLN A 230 6.13 -9.89 -4.74
N LEU A 231 5.77 -9.02 -3.80
CA LEU A 231 6.14 -7.62 -3.84
C LEU A 231 7.53 -7.41 -3.20
N ASN A 232 8.15 -6.28 -3.53
CA ASN A 232 9.38 -5.89 -2.88
C ASN A 232 9.10 -5.59 -1.40
N PHE A 233 10.03 -5.96 -0.52
CA PHE A 233 9.88 -5.73 0.91
C PHE A 233 9.62 -4.26 1.22
N ASP A 234 10.28 -3.33 0.53
CA ASP A 234 10.09 -1.89 0.71
C ASP A 234 8.65 -1.42 0.42
N ASP A 235 7.89 -2.15 -0.40
CA ASP A 235 6.48 -1.82 -0.69
C ASP A 235 5.55 -2.22 0.45
N CYS A 236 5.98 -3.18 1.27
CA CYS A 236 5.20 -3.69 2.41
C CYS A 236 5.80 -3.30 3.76
N ALA A 237 7.04 -2.79 3.77
CA ALA A 237 7.71 -2.35 4.97
C ALA A 237 6.94 -1.13 5.50
N HIS A 238 6.18 -1.34 6.56
CA HIS A 238 5.70 -0.24 7.38
C HIS A 238 6.88 0.64 7.74
N GLN A 239 6.69 1.95 7.67
CA GLN A 239 7.59 2.91 8.31
C GLN A 239 7.60 2.61 9.82
N TYR A 240 8.47 1.69 10.22
CA TYR A 240 9.18 1.74 11.50
C TYR A 240 10.20 2.91 11.51
N GLU A 241 10.01 3.90 10.65
CA GLU A 241 10.77 5.15 10.51
C GLU A 241 10.21 6.27 11.41
N THR A 242 9.75 5.94 12.62
CA THR A 242 9.65 6.92 13.72
C THR A 242 10.30 6.43 15.01
N GLY A 243 11.04 5.32 14.95
CA GLY A 243 11.86 4.87 16.05
C GLY A 243 13.19 4.40 15.50
N PHE A 244 14.21 5.26 15.56
CA PHE A 244 15.57 4.77 15.74
C PHE A 244 15.51 3.58 16.70
N PRO A 245 16.04 2.40 16.34
CA PRO A 245 15.61 1.17 16.95
C PRO A 245 16.03 1.23 18.40
N LEU A 246 15.06 1.28 19.32
CA LEU A 246 15.34 1.16 20.74
C LEU A 246 16.26 -0.07 20.96
N GLY A 247 16.06 -1.12 20.15
CA GLY A 247 16.94 -2.29 20.09
C GLY A 247 18.40 -2.01 19.71
N THR A 248 18.70 -1.25 18.64
CA THR A 248 20.10 -0.97 18.27
C THR A 248 20.72 0.05 19.22
N ALA A 249 19.96 1.03 19.69
CA ALA A 249 20.41 1.96 20.73
C ALA A 249 20.70 1.23 22.05
N VAL A 250 19.86 0.27 22.45
CA VAL A 250 20.07 -0.57 23.64
C VAL A 250 21.25 -1.52 23.44
N LEU A 251 21.45 -2.10 22.27
CA LEU A 251 22.61 -2.95 21.97
C LEU A 251 23.92 -2.15 22.00
N LEU A 252 23.93 -0.94 21.43
CA LEU A 252 25.08 -0.04 21.48
C LEU A 252 25.34 0.43 22.92
N ALA A 253 24.30 0.78 23.69
CA ALA A 253 24.43 1.15 25.09
C ALA A 253 24.94 -0.03 25.94
N ALA A 254 24.40 -1.23 25.77
CA ALA A 254 24.84 -2.44 26.47
C ALA A 254 26.30 -2.78 26.15
N GLY A 255 26.71 -2.65 24.88
CA GLY A 255 28.10 -2.81 24.46
C GLY A 255 29.02 -1.78 25.11
N PHE A 256 28.62 -0.50 25.11
CA PHE A 256 29.38 0.59 25.74
C PHE A 256 29.51 0.40 27.25
N PHE A 257 28.41 0.13 27.96
CA PHE A 257 28.42 -0.06 29.41
C PHE A 257 29.17 -1.34 29.82
N GLY A 258 29.02 -2.43 29.05
CA GLY A 258 29.77 -3.67 29.28
C GLY A 258 31.28 -3.46 29.11
N TYR A 259 31.69 -2.73 28.07
CA TYR A 259 33.10 -2.39 27.84
C TYR A 259 33.66 -1.48 28.94
N MET A 260 32.92 -0.44 29.34
CA MET A 260 33.32 0.47 30.41
C MET A 260 33.43 -0.25 31.76
N LEU A 261 32.52 -1.19 32.05
CA LEU A 261 32.58 -2.02 33.25
C LEU A 261 33.83 -2.92 33.25
N ALA A 262 34.16 -3.53 32.11
CA ALA A 262 35.37 -4.33 31.95
C ALA A 262 36.65 -3.51 32.17
N LEU A 263 36.70 -2.28 31.63
CA LEU A 263 37.82 -1.36 31.86
C LEU A 263 37.95 -0.95 33.34
N LEU A 264 36.83 -0.69 34.00
CA LEU A 264 36.80 -0.34 35.42
C LEU A 264 37.29 -1.49 36.30
N GLN A 265 36.81 -2.71 36.04
CA GLN A 265 37.24 -3.93 36.73
C GLN A 265 38.74 -4.18 36.55
N ARG A 266 39.28 -3.97 35.34
CA ARG A 266 40.72 -4.11 35.07
C ARG A 266 41.55 -3.11 35.87
N ARG A 267 41.13 -1.84 35.98
CA ARG A 267 41.83 -0.84 36.80
C ARG A 267 41.75 -1.12 38.31
N LEU A 268 40.58 -1.51 38.81
CA LEU A 268 40.41 -1.83 40.24
C LEU A 268 41.18 -3.09 40.64
N GLY A 269 41.24 -4.11 39.77
CA GLY A 269 42.07 -5.30 39.98
C GLY A 269 43.56 -4.98 40.10
N THR A 270 44.08 -4.02 39.33
CA THR A 270 45.48 -3.57 39.44
C THR A 270 45.77 -2.75 40.70
N MET A 271 44.76 -2.12 41.31
CA MET A 271 44.94 -1.36 42.56
C MET A 271 44.89 -2.26 43.79
N VAL A 272 44.03 -3.28 43.80
CA VAL A 272 43.91 -4.23 44.92
C VAL A 272 45.10 -5.22 44.95
N SER A 273 45.69 -5.54 43.80
CA SER A 273 46.90 -6.38 43.75
C SER A 273 48.16 -5.68 44.30
N ASN A 274 48.17 -4.35 44.42
CA ASN A 274 49.32 -3.59 44.92
C ASN A 274 49.37 -3.45 46.45
N GLN A 275 48.42 -4.02 47.19
CA GLN A 275 48.41 -3.96 48.67
C GLN A 275 48.89 -5.22 49.38
N ASN A 276 49.27 -6.30 48.66
CA ASN A 276 49.68 -7.56 49.27
C ASN A 276 51.17 -7.91 49.19
N GLU A 277 52.06 -7.03 48.69
CA GLU A 277 53.50 -7.34 48.52
C GLU A 277 54.46 -6.57 49.46
N HIS A 278 54.00 -6.09 50.62
CA HIS A 278 54.92 -5.54 51.62
C HIS A 278 54.69 -6.14 53.01
N GLN A 279 55.03 -7.43 53.16
CA GLN A 279 55.60 -7.96 54.39
C GLN A 279 56.19 -9.36 54.14
N THR A 280 57.50 -9.45 53.92
CA THR A 280 58.41 -10.37 54.63
C THR A 280 59.84 -10.14 54.15
N LEU A 281 60.69 -9.63 55.03
CA LEU A 281 62.13 -9.53 54.84
C LEU A 281 62.83 -10.63 55.66
N THR A 282 63.87 -11.24 55.07
CA THR A 282 65.00 -12.00 55.66
C THR A 282 64.77 -13.39 56.27
N LYS A 283 65.41 -14.42 55.67
CA LYS A 283 66.70 -14.99 56.15
C LYS A 283 67.26 -16.13 55.26
N ALA A 284 68.55 -15.97 54.91
CA ALA A 284 69.65 -16.92 54.68
C ALA A 284 69.43 -18.44 54.40
N SER A 285 70.18 -18.99 53.42
CA SER A 285 71.34 -19.90 53.65
C SER A 285 71.56 -20.99 52.57
N MET A 286 72.71 -20.90 51.88
CA MET A 286 73.67 -21.94 51.39
C MET A 286 73.26 -23.22 50.59
N SER A 287 74.07 -23.49 49.55
CA SER A 287 74.11 -24.55 48.49
C SER A 287 74.53 -25.98 48.95
N PRO A 288 74.97 -26.97 48.10
CA PRO A 288 74.91 -27.22 46.63
C PRO A 288 74.63 -28.74 46.26
N TYR A 289 74.84 -29.13 44.98
CA TYR A 289 75.02 -30.49 44.35
C TYR A 289 73.97 -30.83 43.26
N GLN A 290 74.22 -31.38 42.05
CA GLN A 290 75.40 -31.92 41.33
C GLN A 290 75.04 -32.04 39.80
N LYS A 291 76.02 -31.89 38.90
CA LYS A 291 76.00 -32.21 37.43
C LYS A 291 76.57 -33.64 37.20
N PRO A 292 76.80 -34.18 35.97
CA PRO A 292 76.09 -34.16 34.66
C PRO A 292 76.15 -35.55 33.92
N ILE A 293 75.36 -35.85 32.86
CA ILE A 293 75.70 -36.89 31.85
C ILE A 293 75.15 -36.57 30.43
N LYS A 294 76.02 -36.64 29.40
CA LYS A 294 75.74 -36.89 27.95
C LYS A 294 76.77 -37.94 27.47
N PRO A 295 76.46 -38.85 26.51
CA PRO A 295 76.90 -38.71 25.08
C PRO A 295 75.91 -39.36 24.06
N SER A 296 75.70 -38.90 22.81
CA SER A 296 76.48 -38.95 21.53
C SER A 296 76.37 -40.26 20.70
N ILE A 297 76.49 -40.13 19.35
CA ILE A 297 76.61 -41.13 18.23
C ILE A 297 75.29 -41.29 17.40
N ARG A 298 75.20 -41.18 16.05
CA ARG A 298 76.07 -40.91 14.86
C ARG A 298 75.16 -40.53 13.65
N SER A 299 75.68 -39.80 12.66
CA SER A 299 75.08 -39.60 11.31
C SER A 299 75.82 -40.44 10.24
N PRO A 300 75.31 -40.58 8.99
CA PRO A 300 75.75 -39.65 7.93
C PRO A 300 74.79 -39.32 6.73
N LEU A 301 74.96 -38.08 6.22
CA LEU A 301 75.05 -37.57 4.82
C LEU A 301 73.86 -37.54 3.80
N ILE A 302 73.27 -36.32 3.66
CA ILE A 302 73.06 -35.43 2.46
C ILE A 302 72.16 -35.90 1.26
N PRO A 303 71.33 -35.03 0.62
CA PRO A 303 70.51 -33.90 1.11
C PRO A 303 69.09 -33.87 0.46
N THR A 304 68.17 -33.00 0.91
CA THR A 304 67.21 -32.25 0.06
C THR A 304 66.27 -31.43 0.96
N GLY A 305 65.99 -30.19 0.54
CA GLY A 305 64.72 -29.52 0.80
C GLY A 305 64.60 -28.73 2.11
N ASP A 306 64.81 -27.42 1.97
CA ASP A 306 64.05 -26.31 2.56
C ASP A 306 64.01 -26.13 4.09
N GLU A 307 64.69 -25.07 4.51
CA GLU A 307 64.57 -24.44 5.83
C GLU A 307 63.18 -23.82 6.02
N ALA A 308 62.55 -24.10 7.16
CA ALA A 308 61.47 -23.30 7.71
C ALA A 308 61.87 -22.83 9.11
N VAL A 309 62.11 -21.52 9.26
CA VAL A 309 62.16 -20.80 10.53
C VAL A 309 61.02 -19.79 10.53
N HIS A 310 60.27 -19.83 11.63
CA HIS A 310 59.45 -18.78 12.25
C HIS A 310 59.29 -17.43 11.52
N MET A 311 58.06 -16.94 11.42
CA MET A 311 57.50 -15.94 12.35
C MET A 311 56.13 -15.44 11.86
N ASP A 312 55.17 -15.52 12.79
CA ASP A 312 54.17 -14.53 13.17
C ASP A 312 53.12 -13.99 12.18
N GLU A 313 51.90 -14.07 12.70
CA GLU A 313 50.65 -13.66 12.10
C GLU A 313 50.51 -12.12 12.03
N GLU A 314 50.48 -11.59 10.81
CA GLU A 314 49.80 -10.34 10.49
C GLU A 314 48.69 -10.63 9.47
N GLY A 315 47.42 -10.49 9.88
CA GLY A 315 46.30 -10.90 9.03
C GLY A 315 44.95 -10.35 9.45
N LEU A 316 44.82 -9.04 9.74
CA LEU A 316 43.50 -8.41 9.85
C LEU A 316 43.48 -6.90 9.58
N PHE A 317 44.18 -6.38 8.56
CA PHE A 317 44.01 -4.97 8.15
C PHE A 317 44.19 -4.67 6.65
N SER A 318 43.97 -5.64 5.75
CA SER A 318 44.14 -5.43 4.30
C SER A 318 42.95 -5.92 3.46
N LEU A 319 41.73 -5.47 3.75
CA LEU A 319 40.54 -5.76 2.92
C LEU A 319 39.60 -4.55 2.66
N ILE A 320 40.11 -3.30 2.73
CA ILE A 320 39.31 -2.10 2.35
C ILE A 320 39.92 -1.28 1.19
N ALA A 321 41.03 -1.69 0.57
CA ALA A 321 41.62 -0.92 -0.54
C ALA A 321 41.98 -1.78 -1.75
N ALA A 322 40.98 -2.38 -2.40
CA ALA A 322 41.15 -3.01 -3.73
C ALA A 322 39.80 -3.15 -4.47
N ALA A 323 39.12 -2.04 -4.74
CA ALA A 323 38.03 -1.98 -5.72
C ALA A 323 37.85 -0.56 -6.28
N ALA A 324 38.96 0.09 -6.63
CA ALA A 324 38.93 1.33 -7.41
C ALA A 324 40.18 1.35 -8.28
N GLU A 325 40.09 0.77 -9.48
CA GLU A 325 40.81 1.13 -10.71
C GLU A 325 40.74 -0.03 -11.74
N GLY A 326 39.67 -0.01 -12.54
CA GLY A 326 39.52 -0.84 -13.74
C GLY A 326 39.40 0.06 -14.97
N LYS A 327 40.47 0.09 -15.76
CA LYS A 327 40.79 1.01 -16.86
C LYS A 327 39.81 0.99 -18.05
N HIS A 328 39.58 2.18 -18.59
CA HIS A 328 39.18 2.43 -19.99
C HIS A 328 40.27 1.96 -20.96
N SER A 329 39.90 1.17 -21.98
CA SER A 329 40.49 1.23 -23.33
C SER A 329 39.60 0.48 -24.34
N VAL A 330 38.87 1.23 -25.16
CA VAL A 330 38.16 0.72 -26.34
C VAL A 330 39.06 0.93 -27.56
N SER A 331 39.42 -0.16 -28.24
CA SER A 331 40.09 -0.17 -29.53
C SER A 331 39.04 -0.41 -30.63
N ALA A 332 38.97 0.51 -31.58
CA ALA A 332 38.12 0.45 -32.76
C ALA A 332 38.79 -0.36 -33.88
N ARG A 333 38.01 -1.20 -34.59
CA ARG A 333 38.25 -1.55 -35.99
C ARG A 333 36.99 -2.16 -36.63
N GLU A 334 36.29 -1.31 -37.39
CA GLU A 334 36.05 -1.43 -38.84
C GLU A 334 35.55 -2.78 -39.41
N LEU A 335 34.32 -2.76 -39.94
CA LEU A 335 33.83 -3.73 -40.92
C LEU A 335 33.08 -3.00 -42.03
N SER A 336 33.74 -2.93 -43.18
CA SER A 336 33.22 -2.54 -44.49
C SER A 336 32.49 -3.71 -45.17
N HIS A 337 31.37 -3.42 -45.82
CA HIS A 337 30.77 -4.18 -46.94
C HIS A 337 31.82 -4.45 -48.06
N PRO A 338 31.69 -5.46 -48.96
CA PRO A 338 30.49 -5.69 -49.81
C PRO A 338 30.19 -7.12 -50.33
N ARG A 339 28.93 -7.38 -50.70
CA ARG A 339 28.42 -7.77 -52.04
C ARG A 339 26.92 -8.09 -51.97
#